data_AF-A0A971V4M8-F1
#
_entry.id   AF-A0A971V4M8-F1
#
_cell.length_a   1.000
_cell.length_b   1.000
_cell.length_c   1.000
_cell.angle_alpha   90.00
_cell.angle_beta   90.00
_cell.angle_gamma   90.00
#
_symmetry.space_group_name_H-M   'P 1'
#
loop_
_entity.id
_entity.type
_entity.pdbx_description
1 polymer ?
#
loop_
_entity_poly.entity_id
_entity_poly.type
_entity_poly.pdbx_seq_one_letter_code
_entity_poly.pdbx_strand_id
1 'polypeptide(L)'
;MVWNCKGLTIGNLESRLPIIQGGMGIGISLNRLAAAVADSGGIGVISAAGIGMMEKDYASNFLEANIRALKDEIRKAREKTKGILGVNIMVAMTNFAELVKAAIEEKIDIIFEQ
;
A
#
# COMPACT_ATOMS: atom_id res chain seq x y z
N MET A 1 27.46 -1.33 -0.26
CA MET A 1 27.16 -0.21 0.66
C MET A 1 26.55 -0.81 1.92
N VAL A 2 27.15 -0.61 3.09
CA VAL A 2 26.61 -1.09 4.37
C VAL A 2 25.95 0.08 5.08
N TRP A 3 24.66 -0.03 5.36
CA TRP A 3 23.92 0.96 6.15
C TRP A 3 24.29 0.79 7.62
N ASN A 4 24.77 1.86 8.28
CA ASN A 4 25.25 1.82 9.67
C ASN A 4 24.37 2.62 10.65
N CYS A 5 23.16 3.01 10.23
CA CYS A 5 22.21 3.73 11.08
C CYS A 5 21.10 2.79 11.57
N LYS A 6 20.44 3.17 12.67
CA LYS A 6 19.26 2.44 13.17
C LYS A 6 18.13 2.47 12.14
N GLY A 7 17.41 1.37 12.05
CA GLY A 7 16.17 1.27 11.30
C GLY A 7 15.04 2.10 11.90
N LEU A 8 13.84 1.99 11.32
CA LEU A 8 12.63 2.62 11.86
C LEU A 8 11.75 1.56 12.53
N THR A 9 11.38 1.83 13.78
CA THR A 9 10.47 1.00 14.58
C THR A 9 9.13 1.70 14.73
N ILE A 10 8.03 1.02 14.39
CA ILE A 10 6.66 1.50 14.54
C ILE A 10 5.86 0.41 15.25
N GLY A 11 5.53 0.60 16.52
CA GLY A 11 4.90 -0.44 17.33
C GLY A 11 5.77 -1.70 17.38
N ASN A 12 5.23 -2.82 16.89
CA ASN A 12 5.91 -4.11 16.77
C ASN A 12 6.61 -4.35 15.41
N LEU A 13 6.59 -3.36 14.52
CA LEU A 13 7.21 -3.45 13.19
C LEU A 13 8.60 -2.83 13.23
N GLU A 14 9.57 -3.49 12.61
CA GLU A 14 10.95 -3.00 12.48
C GLU A 14 11.42 -3.09 11.03
N SER A 15 11.71 -1.94 10.44
CA SER A 15 12.32 -1.84 9.11
C SER A 15 13.84 -1.70 9.23
N ARG A 16 14.58 -2.28 8.27
CA ARG A 16 16.04 -2.22 8.26
C ARG A 16 16.58 -0.84 7.89
N LEU A 17 15.87 -0.16 6.98
CA LEU A 17 16.19 1.19 6.53
C LEU A 17 15.09 2.13 7.03
N PRO A 18 15.42 3.30 7.59
CA PRO A 18 14.44 4.29 8.03
C PRO A 18 13.89 5.09 6.84
N ILE A 19 13.39 4.38 5.81
CA ILE A 19 12.90 4.93 4.56
C ILE A 19 11.50 4.37 4.31
N ILE A 20 10.55 5.29 4.12
CA ILE A 20 9.19 4.99 3.66
C ILE A 20 9.07 5.55 2.24
N GLN A 21 8.75 4.70 1.27
CA GLN A 21 8.41 5.18 -0.06
C GLN A 21 7.00 5.77 -0.03
N GLY A 22 6.84 7.06 -0.35
CA GLY A 22 5.54 7.72 -0.35
C GLY A 22 4.60 7.15 -1.42
N GLY A 23 3.30 7.02 -1.10
CA GLY A 23 2.29 6.51 -2.04
C GLY A 23 1.99 7.49 -3.17
N MET A 24 2.27 7.10 -4.41
CA MET A 24 1.95 7.85 -5.63
C MET A 24 0.72 7.24 -6.30
N GLY A 25 -0.36 8.03 -6.43
CA GLY A 25 -1.64 7.58 -7.00
C GLY A 25 -1.61 7.31 -8.51
N ILE A 26 -2.77 6.97 -9.06
CA ILE A 26 -2.99 6.78 -10.51
C ILE A 26 -2.06 5.69 -11.08
N GLY A 27 -1.99 4.55 -10.39
CA GLY A 27 -1.30 3.36 -10.88
C GLY A 27 0.22 3.40 -10.83
N ILE A 28 0.84 4.38 -10.16
CA ILE A 28 2.30 4.45 -10.03
C ILE A 28 2.78 3.56 -8.88
N SER A 29 2.31 3.80 -7.65
CA SER A 29 2.67 3.02 -6.47
C SER A 29 1.75 1.82 -6.30
N LEU A 30 2.01 0.79 -7.10
CA LEU A 30 1.33 -0.51 -7.07
C LEU A 30 2.25 -1.59 -6.46
N ASN A 31 1.78 -2.84 -6.47
CA ASN A 31 2.41 -3.99 -5.83
C ASN A 31 3.90 -4.16 -6.13
N ARG A 32 4.32 -3.86 -7.36
CA ARG A 32 5.71 -4.05 -7.80
C ARG A 32 6.66 -3.09 -7.11
N LEU A 33 6.31 -1.81 -7.04
CA LEU A 33 7.14 -0.78 -6.40
C LEU A 33 7.16 -0.97 -4.88
N ALA A 34 5.97 -1.14 -4.28
CA ALA A 34 5.86 -1.34 -2.85
C ALA A 34 6.66 -2.58 -2.39
N ALA A 35 6.51 -3.72 -3.08
CA ALA A 35 7.27 -4.92 -2.75
C ALA A 35 8.78 -4.74 -2.92
N ALA A 36 9.23 -4.09 -4.00
CA ALA A 36 10.66 -3.87 -4.23
C ALA A 36 11.31 -3.00 -3.13
N VAL A 37 10.61 -1.98 -2.64
CA VAL A 37 11.07 -1.14 -1.53
C VAL A 37 11.10 -1.95 -0.22
N ALA A 38 10.06 -2.72 0.05
CA ALA A 38 9.96 -3.57 1.23
C ALA A 38 11.07 -4.65 1.26
N ASP A 39 11.34 -5.32 0.14
CA ASP A 39 12.45 -6.29 0.00
C ASP A 39 13.82 -5.64 0.14
N SER A 40 13.93 -4.36 -0.26
CA SER A 40 15.14 -3.57 -0.04
C SER A 40 15.31 -3.16 1.43
N GLY A 41 14.36 -3.47 2.31
CA GLY A 41 14.43 -3.23 3.75
C GLY A 41 13.85 -1.88 4.19
N GLY A 42 13.24 -1.12 3.29
CA GLY A 42 12.39 0.02 3.64
C GLY A 42 10.94 -0.40 3.89
N ILE A 43 10.04 0.58 3.97
CA ILE A 43 8.59 0.37 4.00
C ILE A 43 8.02 0.74 2.62
N GLY A 44 7.42 -0.23 1.95
CA GLY A 44 6.76 -0.03 0.66
C GLY A 44 5.31 0.37 0.84
N VAL A 45 4.82 1.35 0.06
CA VAL A 45 3.45 1.88 0.23
C VAL A 45 2.68 1.84 -1.08
N ILE A 46 1.54 1.16 -1.07
CA ILE A 46 0.56 1.14 -2.17
C ILE A 46 -0.34 2.37 -2.06
N SER A 47 -0.62 3.06 -3.16
CA SER A 47 -1.58 4.18 -3.15
C SER A 47 -2.98 3.72 -3.55
N ALA A 48 -3.97 4.00 -2.72
CA ALA A 48 -5.37 3.70 -3.03
C ALA A 48 -6.00 4.73 -4.00
N ALA A 49 -5.37 5.90 -4.19
CA ALA A 49 -5.89 6.95 -5.05
C ALA A 49 -5.93 6.51 -6.53
N GLY A 50 -7.15 6.34 -7.06
CA GLY A 50 -7.37 5.89 -8.44
C GLY A 50 -6.98 4.43 -8.69
N ILE A 51 -6.87 3.59 -7.65
CA ILE A 51 -6.36 2.21 -7.77
C ILE A 51 -7.22 1.33 -8.69
N GLY A 52 -8.53 1.55 -8.70
CA GLY A 52 -9.46 0.80 -9.56
C GLY A 52 -9.50 1.27 -11.01
N MET A 53 -8.75 2.31 -11.42
CA MET A 53 -8.92 2.96 -12.73
C MET A 53 -8.74 2.02 -13.94
N MET A 54 -7.97 0.93 -13.76
CA MET A 54 -7.75 -0.08 -14.81
C MET A 54 -8.80 -1.20 -14.83
N GLU A 55 -9.72 -1.23 -13.87
CA GLU A 55 -10.82 -2.18 -13.84
C GLU A 55 -11.86 -1.85 -14.91
N LYS A 56 -12.36 -2.88 -15.61
CA LYS A 56 -13.28 -2.72 -16.74
C LYS A 56 -14.58 -1.98 -16.38
N ASP A 57 -15.07 -2.19 -15.16
CA ASP A 57 -16.33 -1.63 -14.65
C ASP A 57 -16.12 -0.40 -13.75
N TYR A 58 -14.93 0.21 -13.73
CA TYR A 58 -14.59 1.34 -12.85
C TYR A 58 -15.61 2.49 -12.89
N ALA A 59 -16.07 2.88 -14.09
CA ALA A 59 -17.02 3.97 -14.24
C ALA A 59 -18.44 3.62 -13.76
N SER A 60 -18.87 2.36 -13.91
CA SER A 60 -20.21 1.89 -13.54
C SER A 60 -20.30 1.34 -12.12
N ASN A 61 -19.18 0.91 -11.54
CA ASN A 61 -19.08 0.22 -10.25
C ASN A 61 -17.84 0.69 -9.48
N PHE A 62 -17.72 2.01 -9.34
CA PHE A 62 -16.54 2.68 -8.77
C PHE A 62 -16.11 2.11 -7.42
N LEU A 63 -17.05 1.90 -6.51
CA LEU A 63 -16.74 1.44 -5.15
C LEU A 63 -16.08 0.05 -5.17
N GLU A 64 -16.78 -0.93 -5.76
CA GLU A 64 -16.31 -2.32 -5.79
C GLU A 64 -15.06 -2.48 -6.63
N ALA A 65 -14.93 -1.73 -7.73
CA ALA A 65 -13.73 -1.73 -8.56
C ALA A 65 -12.49 -1.30 -7.76
N ASN A 66 -12.58 -0.22 -6.98
CA ASN A 66 -11.45 0.22 -6.14
C ASN A 66 -11.16 -0.76 -4.99
N ILE A 67 -12.18 -1.34 -4.34
CA ILE A 67 -12.00 -2.34 -3.28
C ILE A 67 -11.30 -3.58 -3.84
N ARG A 68 -11.80 -4.12 -4.96
CA ARG A 68 -11.25 -5.31 -5.61
C ARG A 68 -9.80 -5.08 -6.04
N ALA A 69 -9.52 -3.94 -6.69
CA ALA A 69 -8.17 -3.59 -7.11
C ALA A 69 -7.23 -3.42 -5.92
N LEU A 70 -7.64 -2.75 -4.84
CA LEU A 70 -6.82 -2.60 -3.64
C LEU A 70 -6.47 -3.94 -3.01
N LYS A 71 -7.45 -4.84 -2.86
CA LYS A 71 -7.21 -6.17 -2.30
C LYS A 71 -6.22 -6.97 -3.15
N ASP A 72 -6.42 -6.97 -4.47
CA ASP A 72 -5.55 -7.66 -5.41
C ASP A 72 -4.11 -7.12 -5.38
N GLU A 73 -3.93 -5.80 -5.32
CA GLU A 73 -2.63 -5.15 -5.21
C GLU A 73 -1.91 -5.50 -3.88
N ILE A 74 -2.63 -5.51 -2.75
CA ILE A 74 -2.04 -5.91 -1.46
C ILE A 74 -1.60 -7.38 -1.50
N ARG A 75 -2.44 -8.30 -2.01
CA ARG A 75 -2.12 -9.73 -2.13
C ARG A 75 -0.89 -9.95 -3.02
N LYS A 76 -0.88 -9.34 -4.20
CA LYS A 76 0.25 -9.40 -5.14
C LYS A 76 1.52 -8.84 -4.54
N ALA A 77 1.44 -7.79 -3.71
CA ALA A 77 2.61 -7.24 -3.04
C ALA A 77 3.13 -8.21 -1.97
N ARG A 78 2.23 -8.74 -1.14
CA ARG A 78 2.58 -9.69 -0.08
C ARG A 78 3.13 -11.02 -0.62
N GLU A 79 2.72 -11.46 -1.80
CA GLU A 79 3.33 -12.60 -2.50
C GLU A 79 4.79 -12.36 -2.88
N LYS A 80 5.19 -11.10 -3.09
CA LYS A 80 6.54 -10.73 -3.54
C LYS A 80 7.49 -10.44 -2.39
N THR A 81 6.98 -9.96 -1.25
CA THR A 81 7.82 -9.54 -0.11
C THR A 81 7.32 -10.04 1.24
N LYS A 82 8.27 -10.32 2.14
CA LYS A 82 8.02 -10.49 3.58
C LYS A 82 8.28 -9.22 4.38
N GLY A 83 8.67 -8.12 3.71
CA GLY A 83 8.89 -6.83 4.34
C GLY A 83 7.59 -6.14 4.75
N ILE A 84 7.73 -4.94 5.30
CA ILE A 84 6.61 -4.14 5.80
C ILE A 84 5.92 -3.43 4.65
N LEU A 85 4.61 -3.60 4.55
CA LEU A 85 3.77 -2.98 3.53
C LEU A 85 2.77 -2.01 4.18
N GLY A 86 2.66 -0.83 3.60
CA GLY A 86 1.64 0.15 3.93
C GLY A 86 0.68 0.40 2.77
N VAL A 87 -0.46 1.00 3.09
CA VAL A 87 -1.38 1.59 2.11
C VAL A 87 -1.60 3.05 2.46
N ASN A 88 -1.60 3.91 1.45
CA ASN A 88 -1.99 5.30 1.55
C ASN A 88 -3.43 5.49 1.08
N ILE A 89 -4.30 5.97 1.96
CA ILE A 89 -5.71 6.22 1.68
C ILE A 89 -6.03 7.67 2.07
N MET A 90 -6.39 8.50 1.09
CA MET A 90 -6.70 9.90 1.36
C MET A 90 -8.09 10.02 1.98
N VAL A 91 -8.21 10.77 3.08
CA VAL A 91 -9.48 11.00 3.78
C VAL A 91 -10.49 11.72 2.89
N ALA A 92 -9.99 12.50 1.92
CA ALA A 92 -10.81 13.18 0.91
C ALA A 92 -11.52 12.23 -0.09
N MET A 93 -11.18 10.94 -0.12
CA MET A 93 -11.83 9.98 -1.02
C MET A 93 -13.24 9.63 -0.52
N THR A 94 -14.21 9.62 -1.43
CA THR A 94 -15.63 9.33 -1.12
C THR A 94 -15.87 7.93 -0.58
N ASN A 95 -14.92 7.01 -0.77
CA ASN A 95 -14.95 5.61 -0.35
C ASN A 95 -13.84 5.27 0.67
N PHE A 96 -13.37 6.26 1.44
CA PHE A 96 -12.28 6.09 2.41
C PHE A 96 -12.54 4.92 3.38
N ALA A 97 -13.72 4.88 4.00
CA ALA A 97 -14.03 3.89 5.03
C ALA A 97 -14.02 2.46 4.49
N GLU A 98 -14.50 2.25 3.26
CA GLU A 98 -14.55 0.96 2.60
C GLU A 98 -13.15 0.48 2.20
N LEU A 99 -12.29 1.40 1.74
CA LEU A 99 -10.90 1.08 1.42
C LEU A 99 -10.07 0.78 2.68
N VAL A 100 -10.31 1.50 3.78
CA VAL A 100 -9.70 1.17 5.09
C VAL A 100 -10.10 -0.22 5.54
N LYS A 101 -11.40 -0.56 5.49
CA LYS A 101 -11.89 -1.91 5.83
C LYS A 101 -11.24 -2.98 4.95
N ALA A 102 -11.19 -2.76 3.64
CA ALA A 102 -10.56 -3.68 2.70
C ALA A 102 -9.06 -3.89 3.01
N ALA A 103 -8.32 -2.82 3.33
CA ALA A 103 -6.92 -2.92 3.69
C ALA A 103 -6.69 -3.69 5.00
N ILE A 104 -7.56 -3.49 6.01
CA ILE A 104 -7.55 -4.24 7.26
C ILE A 104 -7.84 -5.73 7.03
N GLU A 105 -8.84 -6.05 6.21
CA GLU A 105 -9.20 -7.43 5.86
C GLU A 105 -8.02 -8.18 5.20
N GLU A 106 -7.24 -7.49 4.37
CA GLU A 106 -6.02 -8.03 3.75
C GLU A 106 -4.80 -7.98 4.67
N LYS A 107 -4.97 -7.56 5.93
CA LYS A 107 -3.92 -7.54 6.96
C LYS A 107 -2.71 -6.70 6.56
N ILE A 108 -2.96 -5.52 6.00
CA ILE A 108 -1.89 -4.55 5.75
C ILE A 108 -1.20 -4.17 7.08
N ASP A 109 0.11 -3.92 7.04
CA ASP A 109 0.86 -3.64 8.26
C ASP A 109 0.63 -2.20 8.76
N ILE A 110 0.50 -1.24 7.83
CA ILE A 110 0.34 0.19 8.14
C ILE A 110 -0.70 0.84 7.22
N ILE A 111 -1.54 1.71 7.78
CA ILE A 111 -2.39 2.62 7.00
C ILE A 111 -1.87 4.04 7.21
N PHE A 112 -1.60 4.74 6.10
CA PHE A 112 -1.29 6.16 6.07
C PHE A 112 -2.52 6.91 5.59
N GLU A 113 -3.02 7.83 6.42
CA GLU A 113 -4.13 8.72 6.10
C GLU A 113 -3.63 10.15 5.89
N GLN A 114 -4.13 10.80 4.82
CA GLN A 114 -3.77 12.17 4.42
C GLN A 114 -5.02 12.94 4.00
#